data_AF-U3TSX5-F1
#
_entry.id   AF-U3TSX5-F1
#
_cell.length_a   1.000
_cell.length_b   1.000
_cell.length_c   1.000
_cell.angle_alpha   90.00
_cell.angle_beta   90.00
_cell.angle_gamma   90.00
#
_symmetry.space_group_name_H-M   'P 1'
#
loop_
_entity.id
_entity.type
_entity.pdbx_description
1 polymer ?
#
loop_
_entity_poly.entity_id
_entity_poly.type
_entity_poly.pdbx_seq_one_letter_code
_entity_poly.pdbx_strand_id
1 'polypeptide(L)' 'MKMKEAHIVPLSRQALILLDELKQLSGDNPRLFPGDHDPKKVMSENMVNNALRAMGYDTKTEVFN' A
#
# COMPACT_ATOMS: atom_id res chain seq x y z
N MET A 1 10.91 -19.84 0.86
CA MET A 1 9.96 -18.90 1.51
C MET A 1 10.15 -19.00 3.01
N LYS A 2 10.63 -17.94 3.68
CA LYS A 2 10.62 -17.89 5.16
C LYS A 2 9.27 -17.31 5.61
N MET A 3 8.24 -18.16 5.62
CA MET A 3 7.08 -17.95 6.50
C MET A 3 7.43 -18.67 7.80
N LYS A 4 8.16 -17.99 8.70
CA LYS A 4 8.49 -18.59 10.01
C LYS A 4 7.52 -18.15 11.11
N GLU A 5 6.84 -17.03 10.95
CA GLU A 5 5.85 -16.49 11.91
C GLU A 5 5.03 -15.37 11.27
N ALA A 6 3.85 -15.09 11.80
CA ALA A 6 3.03 -13.96 11.38
C ALA A 6 3.71 -12.64 11.77
N HIS A 7 3.95 -11.76 10.80
CA HIS A 7 4.50 -10.43 11.05
C HIS A 7 3.39 -9.48 11.46
N ILE A 8 3.23 -9.27 12.77
CA ILE A 8 2.20 -8.39 13.34
C ILE A 8 2.82 -7.02 13.61
N VAL A 9 2.35 -6.00 12.91
CA VAL A 9 2.74 -4.59 13.12
C VAL A 9 1.50 -3.82 13.59
N PRO A 10 1.46 -3.33 14.84
CA PRO A 10 0.38 -2.48 15.30
C PRO A 10 0.32 -1.18 14.50
N LEU A 11 -0.86 -0.88 13.95
CA LEU A 11 -1.10 0.38 13.24
C LEU A 11 -1.60 1.46 14.21
N SER A 12 -1.23 2.70 13.95
CA SER A 12 -1.77 3.84 14.69
C SER A 12 -3.25 4.05 14.35
N ARG A 13 -3.99 4.76 15.22
CA ARG A 13 -5.39 5.14 14.93
C ARG A 13 -5.52 5.94 13.63
N GLN A 14 -4.55 6.80 13.33
CA GLN A 14 -4.53 7.60 12.10
C GLN A 14 -4.42 6.69 10.86
N ALA A 15 -3.56 5.68 10.90
CA ALA A 15 -3.44 4.72 9.81
C ALA A 15 -4.74 3.93 9.59
N LEU A 16 -5.41 3.50 10.67
CA LEU A 16 -6.69 2.79 10.57
C LEU A 16 -7.77 3.63 9.88
N ILE A 17 -7.87 4.92 10.21
CA ILE A 17 -8.83 5.84 9.59
C ILE A 17 -8.59 5.93 8.07
N LEU A 18 -7.34 6.13 7.66
CA LEU A 18 -6.99 6.21 6.23
C LEU A 18 -7.30 4.91 5.48
N LEU A 19 -7.13 3.75 6.12
CA LEU A 19 -7.46 2.45 5.53
C LEU A 19 -8.97 2.26 5.37
N ASP A 20 -9.77 2.72 6.33
CA ASP A 20 -11.24 2.68 6.23
C ASP A 20 -11.75 3.59 5.11
N GLU A 21 -11.19 4.80 4.96
CA GLU A 21 -11.49 5.70 3.83
C GLU A 21 -11.12 5.06 2.49
N LEU A 22 -9.92 4.47 2.41
CA LEU A 22 -9.44 3.78 1.21
C LEU A 22 -10.31 2.58 0.83
N LYS A 23 -10.87 1.86 1.81
CA LYS A 23 -11.78 0.74 1.58
C LYS A 23 -13.08 1.19 0.90
N GLN A 24 -13.62 2.37 1.27
CA GLN A 24 -14.80 2.92 0.60
C GLN A 24 -14.55 3.22 -0.89
N LEU A 25 -13.32 3.62 -1.23
CA LEU A 25 -12.92 3.89 -2.61
C LEU A 25 -12.66 2.60 -3.41
N SER A 26 -12.17 1.56 -2.74
CA SER A 26 -11.75 0.29 -3.38
C SER A 26 -12.89 -0.71 -3.55
N GLY A 27 -14.05 -0.46 -2.91
CA GLY A 27 -15.21 -1.35 -2.93
C GLY A 27 -14.92 -2.74 -2.33
N ASP A 28 -15.51 -3.78 -2.93
CA ASP A 28 -15.39 -5.17 -2.44
C ASP A 28 -14.07 -5.86 -2.85
N ASN A 29 -13.05 -5.09 -3.25
CA ASN A 29 -11.77 -5.69 -3.63
C ASN A 29 -11.07 -6.27 -2.39
N PRO A 30 -10.65 -7.55 -2.40
CA PRO A 30 -9.89 -8.13 -1.29
C PRO A 30 -8.48 -7.52 -1.15
N ARG A 31 -8.04 -6.70 -2.10
CA ARG A 31 -6.73 -6.02 -2.09
C ARG A 31 -6.93 -4.53 -1.86
N LEU A 32 -6.13 -3.98 -0.97
CA LEU A 32 -6.11 -2.55 -0.66
C LEU A 32 -5.58 -1.71 -1.83
N PHE A 33 -4.59 -2.24 -2.57
CA PHE A 33 -4.01 -1.61 -3.75
C PHE A 33 -4.05 -2.61 -4.91
N PRO A 34 -5.13 -2.67 -5.69
CA PRO A 34 -5.19 -3.53 -6.86
C PRO A 34 -4.27 -3.02 -7.98
N GLY A 35 -3.81 -3.94 -8.82
CA GLY A 35 -3.10 -3.59 -10.05
C GLY A 35 -4.03 -2.92 -11.06
N ASP A 36 -3.52 -1.90 -11.74
CA ASP A 36 -4.24 -1.13 -12.76
C ASP A 36 -4.72 -2.02 -13.93
N HIS A 37 -3.84 -2.88 -14.44
CA HIS A 37 -4.15 -3.76 -15.57
C HIS A 37 -4.85 -5.07 -15.17
N ASP A 38 -4.60 -5.57 -13.96
CA ASP A 38 -5.20 -6.79 -13.42
C ASP A 38 -5.59 -6.56 -11.95
N PRO A 39 -6.88 -6.29 -11.65
CA PRO A 39 -7.37 -6.09 -10.29
C PRO A 39 -7.21 -7.30 -9.37
N LYS A 40 -6.89 -8.48 -9.93
CA LYS A 40 -6.56 -9.70 -9.17
C LYS A 40 -5.08 -9.76 -8.75
N LYS A 41 -4.27 -8.80 -9.13
CA LYS A 41 -2.89 -8.65 -8.65
C LYS A 41 -2.79 -7.47 -7.70
N VAL A 42 -1.82 -7.52 -6.80
CA VAL A 42 -1.44 -6.34 -6.04
C VAL A 42 -0.73 -5.35 -6.95
N MET A 43 -0.86 -4.06 -6.65
CA MET A 43 -0.11 -3.00 -7.30
C MET A 43 1.40 -3.30 -7.25
N SER A 44 2.09 -3.01 -8.34
CA SER A 44 3.55 -3.21 -8.39
C SER A 44 4.27 -2.17 -7.54
N GLU A 45 5.41 -2.54 -6.97
CA GLU A 45 6.27 -1.61 -6.23
C GLU A 45 6.65 -0.38 -7.08
N ASN A 46 6.90 -0.59 -8.38
CA ASN A 46 7.19 0.50 -9.32
C ASN A 46 6.06 1.54 -9.40
N MET A 47 4.81 1.08 -9.39
CA MET A 47 3.66 1.98 -9.44
C MET A 47 3.54 2.81 -8.15
N VAL A 48 3.77 2.19 -6.99
CA VAL A 48 3.82 2.89 -5.69
C VAL A 48 4.92 3.95 -5.68
N ASN A 49 6.13 3.58 -6.11
CA ASN A 49 7.26 4.51 -6.18
C ASN A 49 7.00 5.68 -7.16
N ASN A 50 6.36 5.41 -8.30
CA ASN A 50 6.00 6.47 -9.24
C ASN A 50 4.98 7.43 -8.65
N ALA A 51 3.98 6.94 -7.92
CA ALA A 51 2.99 7.78 -7.24
C ALA A 51 3.65 8.68 -6.18
N LEU A 52 4.55 8.12 -5.36
CA LEU A 52 5.31 8.89 -4.36
C LEU A 52 6.14 10.00 -5.01
N ARG A 53 6.84 9.71 -6.11
CA ARG A 53 7.61 10.71 -6.86
C ARG A 53 6.73 11.79 -7.47
N ALA A 54 5.54 11.43 -7.97
CA ALA A 54 4.58 12.41 -8.49
C ALA A 54 4.06 13.36 -7.40
N MET A 55 3.99 12.89 -6.14
CA MET A 55 3.69 13.72 -4.97
C MET A 55 4.88 14.55 -4.46
N GLY A 56 6.06 14.40 -5.06
CA GLY A 56 7.27 15.16 -4.72
C GLY A 56 8.24 14.46 -3.76
N TYR A 57 8.02 13.19 -3.44
CA TYR A 57 8.91 12.42 -2.55
C TYR A 57 10.06 11.75 -3.30
N ASP A 58 11.27 11.86 -2.77
CA ASP A 58 12.41 11.02 -3.16
C ASP A 58 12.31 9.64 -2.47
N THR A 59 11.88 8.66 -3.27
CA THR A 59 11.73 7.27 -2.82
C THR A 59 13.04 6.59 -2.42
N LYS A 60 14.20 7.22 -2.64
CA LYS A 60 15.51 6.69 -2.21
C LYS A 60 15.94 7.20 -0.85
N THR A 61 15.51 8.40 -0.47
CA THR A 61 16.06 9.11 0.69
C THR A 61 15.01 9.55 1.71
N GLU A 62 13.72 9.59 1.36
CA GLU A 62 12.68 10.14 2.24
C GLU A 62 11.65 9.10 2.72
N VAL A 63 11.54 7.94 2.05
CA VAL A 63 10.43 6.99 2.26
C VAL A 63 10.82 5.78 3.12
N PHE A 64 12.09 5.37 3.11
CA PHE A 64 12.55 4.13 3.73
C PHE A 64 13.65 4.33 4.80
N ASN A 65 13.75 5.54 5.36
CA ASN A 65 14.66 5.84 6.47
C ASN A 65 14.03 5.58 7.83
#